data_AF-A0A9D2R3M5-F1
#
_entry.id   AF-A0A9D2R3M5-F1
#
_cell.length_a   1.000
_cell.length_b   1.000
_cell.length_c   1.000
_cell.angle_alpha   90.00
_cell.angle_beta   90.00
_cell.angle_gamma   90.00
#
_symmetry.space_group_name_H-M   'P 1'
#
loop_
_entity.id
_entity.type
_entity.pdbx_description
1 polymer ?
#
loop_
_entity_poly.entity_id
_entity_poly.type
_entity_poly.pdbx_seq_one_letter_code
_entity_poly.pdbx_strand_id
1 'polypeptide(L)'
;VTGYDLEGVAKENGGIIHLINSGACCLDACGAAKDENGNGVMKEWWDVTEEDQQAIMDATTWNMADLGYFRGGGYSSRFETKVQMPATMIRLNLVKGLGPMLQIAEGWTVALPEDVSDTLWKRTDYTWPCTWFAPRCDGKEGAFKSAYDVMNNWGANHGAISYGHIGADLITFASMLRIPVAMHNVPTEKIFRPAAWNAFGMDKEGADYRACANYGALYKPYK
;
A
#
# COMPACT_ATOMS: atom_id res chain seq x y z
N VAL A 1 17.82 0.24 -17.18
CA VAL A 1 17.80 -1.24 -17.37
C VAL A 1 17.01 -1.63 -18.61
N THR A 2 15.82 -1.06 -18.84
CA THR A 2 14.94 -1.41 -19.97
C THR A 2 15.03 -0.42 -21.15
N GLY A 3 15.58 0.78 -20.94
CA GLY A 3 15.56 1.84 -21.96
C GLY A 3 14.21 2.56 -22.09
N TYR A 4 13.23 2.19 -21.25
CA TYR A 4 11.92 2.83 -21.17
C TYR A 4 11.95 4.01 -20.19
N ASP A 5 11.45 5.16 -20.63
CA ASP A 5 11.15 6.30 -19.78
C ASP A 5 9.75 6.11 -19.18
N LEU A 6 9.63 6.14 -17.85
CA LEU A 6 8.33 6.02 -17.19
C LEU A 6 7.37 7.11 -17.66
N GLU A 7 6.09 6.77 -17.75
CA GLU A 7 4.99 7.65 -18.15
C GLU A 7 3.88 7.70 -17.08
N GLY A 8 2.91 8.60 -17.27
CA GLY A 8 1.73 8.75 -16.40
C GLY A 8 2.07 8.94 -14.92
N VAL A 9 1.27 8.34 -14.04
CA VAL A 9 1.41 8.47 -12.59
C VAL A 9 2.78 8.00 -12.09
N ALA A 10 3.44 7.05 -12.75
CA ALA A 10 4.79 6.64 -12.37
C ALA A 10 5.81 7.76 -12.57
N LYS A 11 5.73 8.49 -13.69
CA LYS A 11 6.60 9.63 -13.97
C LYS A 11 6.30 10.81 -13.05
N GLU A 12 5.03 11.16 -12.93
CA GLU A 12 4.55 12.31 -12.15
C GLU A 12 4.94 12.21 -10.66
N ASN A 13 5.04 10.99 -10.13
CA ASN A 13 5.35 10.74 -8.74
C ASN A 13 6.82 10.34 -8.47
N GLY A 14 7.69 10.51 -9.47
CA GLY A 14 9.13 10.32 -9.31
C GLY A 14 9.57 8.85 -9.22
N GLY A 15 8.79 7.92 -9.77
CA GLY A 15 9.17 6.51 -9.89
C GLY A 15 8.07 5.54 -9.45
N ILE A 16 8.49 4.28 -9.29
CA ILE A 16 7.65 3.16 -8.84
C ILE A 16 8.35 2.37 -7.73
N ILE A 17 7.56 1.66 -6.93
CA ILE A 17 7.98 0.71 -5.92
C ILE A 17 7.49 -0.68 -6.34
N HIS A 18 8.37 -1.67 -6.28
CA HIS A 18 8.00 -3.07 -6.52
C HIS A 18 7.43 -3.68 -5.23
N LEU A 19 6.13 -3.92 -5.21
CA LEU A 19 5.46 -4.61 -4.11
C LEU A 19 5.29 -6.08 -4.49
N ILE A 20 6.02 -6.95 -3.79
CA ILE A 20 6.12 -8.37 -4.11
C ILE A 20 6.30 -9.16 -2.82
N ASN A 21 5.26 -9.88 -2.41
CA ASN A 21 5.36 -10.75 -1.23
C ASN A 21 6.06 -12.06 -1.61
N SER A 22 6.65 -12.76 -0.63
CA SER A 22 7.41 -13.98 -0.83
C SER A 22 6.53 -15.21 -1.13
N GLY A 23 5.75 -15.15 -2.20
CA GLY A 23 4.98 -16.27 -2.78
C GLY A 23 3.47 -16.23 -2.59
N ALA A 24 2.90 -15.34 -1.78
CA ALA A 24 1.46 -15.31 -1.51
C ALA A 24 0.87 -13.90 -1.56
N CYS A 25 -0.30 -13.75 -2.19
CA CYS A 25 -1.12 -12.55 -2.14
C CYS A 25 -2.59 -12.95 -2.33
N CYS A 26 -3.54 -12.11 -1.90
CA CYS A 26 -4.95 -12.31 -2.27
C CYS A 26 -5.08 -12.23 -3.79
N LEU A 27 -5.82 -13.16 -4.38
CA LEU A 27 -5.91 -13.26 -5.84
C LEU A 27 -6.66 -12.06 -6.44
N ASP A 28 -7.57 -11.47 -5.67
CA ASP A 28 -8.32 -10.26 -6.02
C ASP A 28 -7.41 -9.11 -6.48
N ALA A 29 -6.19 -9.02 -5.93
CA ALA A 29 -5.23 -7.98 -6.26
C ALA A 29 -4.67 -8.07 -7.71
N CYS A 30 -4.96 -9.15 -8.45
CA CYS A 30 -4.70 -9.17 -9.89
C CYS A 30 -5.51 -8.10 -10.65
N GLY A 31 -6.63 -7.63 -10.07
CA GLY A 31 -7.49 -6.60 -10.65
C GLY A 31 -8.29 -7.07 -11.87
N ALA A 32 -8.55 -8.38 -11.96
CA ALA A 32 -9.30 -8.98 -13.06
C ALA A 32 -10.81 -8.74 -12.95
N ALA A 33 -11.34 -8.58 -11.72
CA ALA A 33 -12.75 -8.23 -11.50
C ALA A 33 -13.08 -6.86 -12.10
N LYS A 34 -14.30 -6.70 -12.64
CA LYS A 34 -14.70 -5.51 -13.41
C LYS A 34 -15.83 -4.72 -12.77
N ASP A 35 -15.70 -3.39 -12.73
CA ASP A 35 -16.82 -2.52 -12.39
C ASP A 35 -17.83 -2.40 -13.57
N GLU A 36 -18.93 -1.67 -13.37
CA GLU A 36 -19.96 -1.42 -14.39
C GLU A 36 -19.44 -0.72 -15.65
N ASN A 37 -18.26 -0.09 -15.58
CA ASN A 37 -17.61 0.63 -16.67
C ASN A 37 -16.50 -0.21 -17.34
N GLY A 38 -16.29 -1.46 -16.89
CA GLY A 38 -15.25 -2.36 -17.40
C GLY A 38 -13.83 -2.09 -16.85
N ASN A 39 -13.68 -1.23 -15.83
CA ASN A 39 -12.39 -1.00 -15.18
C ASN A 39 -12.03 -2.17 -14.25
N GLY A 40 -10.73 -2.50 -14.17
CA GLY A 40 -10.24 -3.48 -13.20
C GLY A 40 -10.29 -2.94 -11.78
N VAL A 41 -10.91 -3.68 -10.86
CA VAL A 41 -11.14 -3.28 -9.47
C VAL A 41 -10.93 -4.45 -8.51
N MET A 42 -10.84 -4.16 -7.21
CA MET A 42 -11.09 -5.15 -6.15
C MET A 42 -12.45 -4.83 -5.52
N LYS A 43 -13.29 -5.86 -5.37
CA LYS A 43 -14.67 -5.71 -4.87
C LYS A 43 -14.80 -6.24 -3.46
N GLU A 44 -15.82 -5.76 -2.76
CA GLU A 44 -16.35 -6.42 -1.59
C GLU A 44 -16.88 -7.81 -1.95
N TRP A 45 -16.70 -8.79 -1.05
CA TRP A 45 -16.98 -10.19 -1.37
C TRP A 45 -18.43 -10.47 -1.79
N TRP A 46 -19.39 -9.67 -1.31
CA TRP A 46 -20.81 -9.81 -1.67
C TRP A 46 -21.14 -9.26 -3.06
N ASP A 47 -20.23 -8.48 -3.66
CA ASP A 47 -20.36 -7.92 -5.02
C ASP A 47 -19.49 -8.68 -6.05
N VAL A 48 -18.73 -9.68 -5.61
CA VAL A 48 -17.93 -10.55 -6.49
C VAL A 48 -18.83 -11.57 -7.19
N THR A 49 -18.91 -11.49 -8.52
CA THR A 49 -19.70 -12.41 -9.36
C THR A 49 -18.93 -13.70 -9.69
N GLU A 50 -19.61 -14.72 -10.23
CA GLU A 50 -18.94 -15.93 -10.73
C GLU A 50 -17.97 -15.62 -11.89
N GLU A 51 -18.30 -14.63 -12.72
CA GLU A 51 -17.42 -14.15 -13.81
C GLU A 51 -16.14 -13.52 -13.24
N ASP A 52 -16.26 -12.69 -12.20
CA ASP A 52 -15.09 -12.12 -11.51
C ASP A 52 -14.21 -13.23 -10.91
N GLN A 53 -14.80 -14.24 -10.27
CA GLN A 53 -14.07 -15.36 -9.68
C GLN A 53 -13.26 -16.12 -10.74
N GLN A 54 -13.88 -16.43 -11.88
CA GLN A 54 -13.22 -17.11 -12.98
C GLN A 54 -12.06 -16.27 -13.54
N ALA A 55 -12.28 -14.97 -13.77
CA ALA A 55 -11.25 -14.06 -14.27
C ALA A 55 -10.07 -13.92 -13.30
N ILE A 56 -10.33 -13.84 -11.99
CA ILE A 56 -9.30 -13.80 -10.95
C ILE A 56 -8.46 -15.09 -10.94
N MET A 57 -9.11 -16.25 -11.04
CA MET A 57 -8.44 -17.54 -11.07
C MET A 57 -7.59 -17.71 -12.34
N ASP A 58 -8.12 -17.31 -13.50
CA ASP A 58 -7.42 -17.39 -14.80
C ASP A 58 -6.20 -16.45 -14.87
N ALA A 59 -6.22 -15.35 -14.11
CA ALA A 59 -5.08 -14.43 -14.00
C ALA A 59 -3.92 -14.97 -13.14
N THR A 60 -4.13 -16.08 -12.43
CA THR A 60 -3.16 -16.63 -11.47
C THR A 60 -2.57 -17.96 -11.94
N THR A 61 -1.24 -18.07 -11.93
CA THR A 61 -0.54 -19.35 -12.09
C THR A 61 0.05 -19.83 -10.76
N TRP A 62 0.07 -21.15 -10.55
CA TRP A 62 0.59 -21.77 -9.33
C TRP A 62 1.99 -22.32 -9.59
N ASN A 63 3.00 -21.58 -9.16
CA ASN A 63 4.40 -21.88 -9.51
C ASN A 63 5.10 -22.62 -8.37
N MET A 64 5.80 -23.70 -8.68
CA MET A 64 6.57 -24.46 -7.67
C MET A 64 7.53 -23.53 -6.93
N ALA A 65 7.53 -23.63 -5.59
CA ALA A 65 8.38 -22.83 -4.73
C ALA A 65 9.88 -23.10 -5.00
N ASP A 66 10.69 -22.07 -4.87
CA ASP A 66 12.15 -22.19 -4.96
C ASP A 66 12.67 -23.08 -3.81
N LEU A 67 13.20 -24.25 -4.13
CA LEU A 67 13.71 -25.22 -3.15
C LEU A 67 14.99 -24.73 -2.44
N GLY A 68 15.67 -23.70 -2.96
CA GLY A 68 16.76 -23.02 -2.27
C GLY A 68 16.30 -22.33 -0.99
N TYR A 69 15.09 -21.76 -1.01
CA TYR A 69 14.44 -21.11 0.15
C TYR A 69 13.47 -22.04 0.88
N PHE A 70 12.60 -22.73 0.15
CA PHE A 70 11.49 -23.53 0.65
C PHE A 70 11.72 -25.02 0.39
N ARG A 71 12.58 -25.67 1.19
CA ARG A 71 12.99 -27.07 0.99
C ARG A 71 11.83 -28.08 1.00
N GLY A 72 10.71 -27.74 1.64
CA GLY A 72 9.50 -28.57 1.67
C GLY A 72 8.63 -28.48 0.41
N GLY A 73 9.02 -27.65 -0.57
CA GLY A 73 8.19 -27.34 -1.73
C GLY A 73 7.02 -26.41 -1.39
N GLY A 74 6.00 -26.43 -2.24
CA GLY A 74 4.82 -25.54 -2.17
C GLY A 74 4.55 -24.87 -3.51
N TYR A 75 3.45 -24.13 -3.60
CA TYR A 75 3.10 -23.35 -4.79
C TYR A 75 2.85 -21.89 -4.43
N SER A 76 3.54 -21.00 -5.13
CA SER A 76 3.36 -19.56 -5.07
C SER A 76 2.21 -19.12 -5.98
N SER A 77 1.40 -18.17 -5.53
CA SER A 77 0.32 -17.57 -6.33
C SER A 77 0.87 -16.44 -7.19
N ARG A 78 1.23 -16.75 -8.42
CA ARG A 78 1.82 -15.79 -9.35
C ARG A 78 0.75 -15.09 -10.17
N PHE A 79 0.67 -13.78 -10.07
CA PHE A 79 -0.04 -12.90 -10.99
C PHE A 79 0.69 -11.56 -11.08
N GLU A 80 0.28 -10.72 -12.02
CA GLU A 80 0.70 -9.32 -12.10
C GLU A 80 -0.53 -8.42 -12.06
N THR A 81 -0.53 -7.39 -11.22
CA THR A 81 -1.57 -6.36 -11.22
C THR A 81 -1.39 -5.46 -12.44
N LYS A 82 -2.05 -5.79 -13.55
CA LYS A 82 -1.94 -5.10 -14.86
C LYS A 82 -2.93 -3.96 -15.07
N VAL A 83 -3.53 -3.46 -14.00
CA VAL A 83 -4.53 -2.38 -14.04
C VAL A 83 -4.09 -1.24 -13.13
N GLN A 84 -4.46 -0.01 -13.49
CA GLN A 84 -4.26 1.16 -12.63
C GLN A 84 -5.45 1.30 -11.67
N MET A 85 -5.26 0.90 -10.42
CA MET A 85 -6.23 1.02 -9.33
C MET A 85 -5.75 2.06 -8.32
N PRO A 86 -6.65 2.86 -7.72
CA PRO A 86 -6.30 3.58 -6.51
C PRO A 86 -5.94 2.57 -5.42
N ALA A 87 -4.87 2.84 -4.68
CA ALA A 87 -4.41 1.96 -3.61
C ALA A 87 -3.86 2.77 -2.44
N THR A 88 -3.99 2.19 -1.23
CA THR A 88 -3.41 2.73 0.00
C THR A 88 -2.47 1.70 0.60
N MET A 89 -1.19 2.03 0.67
CA MET A 89 -0.17 1.25 1.38
C MET A 89 -0.13 1.67 2.86
N ILE A 90 -0.15 0.70 3.77
CA ILE A 90 -0.36 0.91 5.20
C ILE A 90 0.67 0.11 5.99
N ARG A 91 1.24 0.70 7.04
CA ARG A 91 2.08 -0.03 7.98
C ARG A 91 1.94 0.49 9.41
N LEU A 92 1.62 -0.43 10.32
CA LEU A 92 1.78 -0.21 11.76
C LEU A 92 3.17 -0.67 12.19
N ASN A 93 3.90 0.18 12.92
CA ASN A 93 5.18 -0.16 13.54
C ASN A 93 5.12 0.10 15.05
N LEU A 94 5.89 -0.65 15.82
CA LEU A 94 6.07 -0.44 17.26
C LEU A 94 7.44 0.16 17.50
N VAL A 95 7.48 1.38 18.05
CA VAL A 95 8.72 2.10 18.36
C VAL A 95 8.89 2.16 19.87
N LYS A 96 10.02 1.66 20.38
CA LYS A 96 10.31 1.68 21.82
C LYS A 96 10.31 3.12 22.36
N GLY A 97 9.54 3.37 23.41
CA GLY A 97 9.39 4.70 24.02
C GLY A 97 8.30 5.58 23.40
N LEU A 98 7.76 5.21 22.23
CA LEU A 98 6.62 5.87 21.59
C LEU A 98 5.35 5.00 21.65
N GLY A 99 5.49 3.70 21.39
CA GLY A 99 4.37 2.77 21.21
C GLY A 99 4.05 2.53 19.72
N PRO A 100 2.80 2.17 19.38
CA PRO A 100 2.39 2.01 17.99
C PRO A 100 2.38 3.35 17.26
N MET A 101 2.78 3.34 15.99
CA MET A 101 2.57 4.44 15.04
C MET A 101 2.05 3.86 13.72
N LEU A 102 1.42 4.70 12.90
CA LEU A 102 0.90 4.32 11.58
C LEU A 102 1.57 5.13 10.45
N GLN A 103 1.91 4.46 9.35
CA GLN A 103 2.32 5.08 8.08
C GLN A 103 1.31 4.74 7.00
N ILE A 104 0.97 5.73 6.18
CA ILE A 104 -0.04 5.65 5.12
C ILE A 104 0.54 6.28 3.86
N ALA A 105 0.46 5.59 2.72
CA ALA A 105 0.80 6.16 1.42
C ALA A 105 -0.30 5.82 0.42
N GLU A 106 -1.13 6.80 0.07
CA GLU A 106 -2.06 6.68 -1.06
C GLU A 106 -1.30 6.79 -2.37
N GLY A 107 -1.75 6.09 -3.41
CA GLY A 107 -1.12 6.08 -4.73
C GLY A 107 -1.92 5.23 -5.71
N TRP A 108 -1.24 4.70 -6.71
CA TRP A 108 -1.86 3.88 -7.74
C TRP A 108 -1.01 2.65 -8.06
N THR A 109 -1.66 1.54 -8.37
CA THR A 109 -0.98 0.46 -9.09
C THR A 109 -0.68 0.92 -10.52
N VAL A 110 0.36 0.40 -11.15
CA VAL A 110 0.83 0.83 -12.46
C VAL A 110 0.91 -0.34 -13.41
N ALA A 111 0.25 -0.22 -14.55
CA ALA A 111 0.39 -1.15 -15.67
C ALA A 111 1.59 -0.73 -16.53
N LEU A 112 2.75 -1.32 -16.27
CA LEU A 112 3.93 -1.12 -17.12
C LEU A 112 3.75 -1.85 -18.46
N PRO A 113 4.43 -1.40 -19.54
CA PRO A 113 4.56 -2.21 -20.76
C PRO A 113 5.08 -3.62 -20.43
N GLU A 114 4.59 -4.62 -21.15
CA GLU A 114 4.85 -6.03 -20.86
C GLU A 114 6.35 -6.35 -20.82
N ASP A 115 7.11 -5.86 -21.80
CA ASP A 115 8.55 -6.05 -21.91
C ASP A 115 9.34 -5.40 -20.77
N VAL A 116 8.89 -4.24 -20.31
CA VAL A 116 9.45 -3.52 -19.16
C VAL A 116 9.21 -4.31 -17.88
N SER A 117 7.95 -4.70 -17.62
CA SER A 117 7.58 -5.45 -16.43
C SER A 117 8.29 -6.80 -16.37
N ASP A 118 8.27 -7.56 -17.45
CA ASP A 118 8.92 -8.88 -17.56
C ASP A 118 10.43 -8.78 -17.31
N THR A 119 11.10 -7.77 -17.87
CA THR A 119 12.53 -7.53 -17.66
C THR A 119 12.86 -7.25 -16.18
N LEU A 120 12.04 -6.45 -15.49
CA LEU A 120 12.24 -6.10 -14.08
C LEU A 120 11.90 -7.28 -13.15
N TRP A 121 10.80 -7.98 -13.41
CA TRP A 121 10.31 -9.08 -12.59
C TRP A 121 11.23 -10.30 -12.66
N LYS A 122 11.75 -10.65 -13.85
CA LYS A 122 12.76 -11.72 -14.03
C LYS A 122 14.06 -11.48 -13.28
N ARG A 123 14.37 -10.23 -12.95
CA ARG A 123 15.58 -9.84 -12.19
C ARG A 123 15.37 -9.79 -10.67
N THR A 124 14.15 -10.06 -10.21
CA THR A 124 13.77 -10.06 -8.79
C THR A 124 13.39 -11.49 -8.37
N ASP A 125 12.08 -11.82 -8.34
CA ASP A 125 11.55 -13.13 -8.01
C ASP A 125 10.34 -13.43 -8.92
N TYR A 126 10.61 -14.05 -10.07
CA TYR A 126 9.63 -14.17 -11.17
C TYR A 126 8.41 -15.06 -10.85
N THR A 127 8.49 -15.88 -9.79
CA THR A 127 7.40 -16.78 -9.38
C THR A 127 6.44 -16.17 -8.36
N TRP A 128 6.73 -14.98 -7.84
CA TRP A 128 5.95 -14.34 -6.77
C TRP A 128 5.02 -13.24 -7.30
N PRO A 129 3.88 -12.96 -6.66
CA PRO A 129 2.89 -12.00 -7.17
C PRO A 129 3.46 -10.57 -7.25
N CYS A 130 3.24 -9.90 -8.37
CA CYS A 130 3.85 -8.61 -8.69
C CYS A 130 2.81 -7.48 -8.74
N THR A 131 3.09 -6.40 -8.02
CA THR A 131 2.37 -5.12 -8.13
C THR A 131 3.37 -3.98 -8.21
N TRP A 132 3.31 -3.19 -9.29
CA TRP A 132 4.04 -1.93 -9.40
C TRP A 132 3.21 -0.81 -8.78
N PHE A 133 3.79 -0.05 -7.86
CA PHE A 133 3.06 1.00 -7.13
C PHE A 133 3.73 2.35 -7.27
N ALA A 134 2.97 3.37 -7.66
CA ALA A 134 3.38 4.77 -7.66
C ALA A 134 2.67 5.50 -6.50
N PRO A 135 3.35 5.81 -5.38
CA PRO A 135 2.76 6.60 -4.32
C PRO A 135 2.45 8.02 -4.81
N ARG A 136 1.42 8.68 -4.30
CA ARG A 136 1.16 10.09 -4.60
C ARG A 136 2.22 10.96 -3.92
N CYS A 137 3.00 11.66 -4.73
CA CYS A 137 4.09 12.54 -4.32
C CYS A 137 3.80 13.97 -4.79
N ASP A 138 4.35 14.97 -4.10
CA ASP A 138 4.15 16.38 -4.46
C ASP A 138 5.44 17.10 -4.87
N GLY A 139 6.57 16.38 -4.92
CA GLY A 139 7.87 16.92 -5.32
C GLY A 139 8.52 17.84 -4.27
N LYS A 140 7.86 18.11 -3.14
CA LYS A 140 8.38 18.97 -2.08
C LYS A 140 9.21 18.16 -1.10
N GLU A 141 10.14 18.82 -0.42
CA GLU A 141 10.97 18.18 0.60
C GLU A 141 10.12 17.47 1.67
N GLY A 142 10.49 16.23 1.99
CA GLY A 142 9.77 15.37 2.93
C GLY A 142 9.61 13.95 2.40
N ALA A 143 8.88 13.11 3.16
CA ALA A 143 8.73 11.68 2.85
C ALA A 143 7.93 11.41 1.56
N PHE A 144 7.26 12.41 0.98
CA PHE A 144 6.47 12.30 -0.26
C PHE A 144 7.03 13.17 -1.39
N LYS A 145 8.33 13.46 -1.37
CA LYS A 145 9.03 14.13 -2.45
C LYS A 145 9.03 13.28 -3.72
N SER A 146 9.36 11.99 -3.60
CA SER A 146 9.40 11.02 -4.70
C SER A 146 9.11 9.61 -4.21
N ALA A 147 8.89 8.66 -5.13
CA ALA A 147 8.75 7.24 -4.78
C ALA A 147 9.96 6.69 -3.99
N TYR A 148 11.17 7.19 -4.25
CA TYR A 148 12.36 6.86 -3.46
C TYR A 148 12.22 7.33 -2.02
N ASP A 149 11.80 8.58 -1.80
CA ASP A 149 11.67 9.14 -0.46
C ASP A 149 10.59 8.42 0.34
N VAL A 150 9.51 7.99 -0.31
CA VAL A 150 8.46 7.15 0.32
C VAL A 150 9.06 5.83 0.79
N MET A 151 9.83 5.14 -0.07
CA MET A 151 10.48 3.87 0.27
C MET A 151 11.53 4.05 1.38
N ASN A 152 12.35 5.10 1.29
CA ASN A 152 13.42 5.38 2.25
C ASN A 152 12.91 5.71 3.65
N ASN A 153 11.69 6.25 3.75
CA ASN A 153 11.04 6.54 5.04
C ASN A 153 10.10 5.41 5.52
N TRP A 154 9.89 4.35 4.73
CA TRP A 154 9.02 3.25 5.12
C TRP A 154 9.65 2.42 6.25
N GLY A 155 8.94 2.24 7.37
CA GLY A 155 9.52 1.73 8.61
C GLY A 155 9.68 0.21 8.70
N ALA A 156 9.41 -0.54 7.64
CA ALA A 156 9.50 -2.00 7.62
C ALA A 156 9.72 -2.55 6.20
N ASN A 157 10.03 -3.84 6.11
CA ASN A 157 10.13 -4.55 4.82
C ASN A 157 8.77 -4.97 4.24
N HIS A 158 7.68 -4.86 5.02
CA HIS A 158 6.32 -5.20 4.58
C HIS A 158 5.42 -3.97 4.57
N GLY A 159 4.40 -4.00 3.72
CA GLY A 159 3.26 -3.09 3.73
C GLY A 159 1.97 -3.87 3.49
N ALA A 160 0.85 -3.40 4.04
CA ALA A 160 -0.47 -3.91 3.71
C ALA A 160 -1.11 -2.98 2.67
N ILE A 161 -1.64 -3.53 1.59
CA ILE A 161 -2.19 -2.74 0.48
C ILE A 161 -3.70 -2.93 0.46
N SER A 162 -4.43 -1.82 0.44
CA SER A 162 -5.88 -1.79 0.30
C SER A 162 -6.26 -1.13 -1.01
N TYR A 163 -7.29 -1.63 -1.68
CA TYR A 163 -7.92 -0.94 -2.80
C TYR A 163 -8.59 0.36 -2.34
N GLY A 164 -8.50 1.40 -3.15
CA GLY A 164 -9.03 2.73 -2.86
C GLY A 164 -8.04 3.64 -2.12
N HIS A 165 -8.44 4.91 -2.03
CA HIS A 165 -7.76 5.96 -1.25
C HIS A 165 -8.48 6.13 0.09
N ILE A 166 -8.11 5.27 1.04
CA ILE A 166 -8.78 5.14 2.36
C ILE A 166 -7.97 5.81 3.48
N GLY A 167 -7.01 6.67 3.15
CA GLY A 167 -6.11 7.25 4.14
C GLY A 167 -6.82 8.12 5.17
N ALA A 168 -7.88 8.84 4.78
CA ALA A 168 -8.68 9.65 5.70
C ALA A 168 -9.42 8.79 6.74
N ASP A 169 -9.94 7.63 6.31
CA ASP A 169 -10.61 6.68 7.20
C ASP A 169 -9.61 6.09 8.21
N LEU A 170 -8.41 5.74 7.75
CA LEU A 170 -7.33 5.25 8.59
C LEU A 170 -6.84 6.30 9.60
N ILE A 171 -6.72 7.57 9.20
CA ILE A 171 -6.37 8.67 10.12
C ILE A 171 -7.45 8.82 11.21
N THR A 172 -8.71 8.77 10.81
CA THR A 172 -9.85 8.84 11.75
C THR A 172 -9.78 7.67 12.72
N PHE A 173 -9.65 6.44 12.22
CA PHE A 173 -9.57 5.23 13.02
C PHE A 173 -8.35 5.23 13.96
N ALA A 174 -7.17 5.62 13.48
CA ALA A 174 -5.96 5.73 14.28
C ALA A 174 -6.14 6.72 15.44
N SER A 175 -6.80 7.86 15.22
CA SER A 175 -7.10 8.83 16.28
C SER A 175 -8.05 8.27 17.35
N MET A 176 -9.05 7.47 16.96
CA MET A 176 -9.91 6.74 17.90
C MET A 176 -9.11 5.75 18.74
N LEU A 177 -8.04 5.18 18.21
CA LEU A 177 -7.17 4.25 18.92
C LEU A 177 -5.97 4.92 19.61
N ARG A 178 -5.80 6.24 19.44
CA ARG A 178 -4.68 7.04 19.95
C ARG A 178 -3.33 6.53 19.43
N ILE A 179 -3.31 6.17 18.15
CA ILE A 179 -2.11 5.79 17.41
C ILE A 179 -1.68 6.99 16.57
N PRO A 180 -0.50 7.60 16.81
CA PRO A 180 -0.02 8.70 15.99
C PRO A 180 0.25 8.25 14.55
N VAL A 181 -0.10 9.09 13.59
CA VAL A 181 0.20 8.88 12.17
C VAL A 181 1.51 9.60 11.84
N ALA A 182 2.58 8.83 11.69
CA ALA A 182 3.96 9.34 11.54
C ALA A 182 4.32 9.75 10.10
N MET A 183 3.54 9.31 9.11
CA MET A 183 3.76 9.60 7.70
C MET A 183 2.44 9.43 6.94
N HIS A 184 1.96 10.46 6.26
CA HIS A 184 0.83 10.36 5.32
C HIS A 184 0.89 11.42 4.21
N ASN A 185 0.28 11.10 3.06
CA ASN A 185 0.05 12.04 1.94
C ASN A 185 -1.43 12.39 1.75
N VAL A 186 -2.27 12.09 2.74
CA VAL A 186 -3.68 12.49 2.76
C VAL A 186 -3.79 14.02 2.83
N PRO A 187 -4.61 14.66 1.98
CA PRO A 187 -4.83 16.11 2.03
C PRO A 187 -5.32 16.59 3.40
N THR A 188 -4.79 17.73 3.86
CA THR A 188 -5.03 18.23 5.23
C THR A 188 -6.51 18.47 5.53
N GLU A 189 -7.29 18.90 4.54
CA GLU A 189 -8.74 19.14 4.65
C GLU A 189 -9.56 17.87 4.86
N LYS A 190 -9.00 16.69 4.55
CA LYS A 190 -9.63 15.38 4.82
C LYS A 190 -9.28 14.80 6.19
N ILE A 191 -8.35 15.42 6.93
CA ILE A 191 -7.98 14.95 8.27
C ILE A 191 -9.14 15.18 9.22
N PHE A 192 -9.78 14.09 9.64
CA PHE A 192 -10.87 14.09 10.60
C PHE A 192 -10.46 13.33 11.87
N ARG A 193 -10.53 14.00 13.01
CA ARG A 193 -10.15 13.49 14.33
C ARG A 193 -11.11 14.06 15.39
N PRO A 194 -11.17 13.51 16.62
CA PRO A 194 -11.96 14.11 17.69
C PRO A 194 -11.60 15.59 17.89
N ALA A 195 -12.61 16.45 18.09
CA ALA A 195 -12.42 17.91 18.18
C ALA A 195 -11.39 18.34 19.23
N ALA A 196 -11.17 17.53 20.26
CA ALA A 196 -10.16 17.76 21.29
C ALA A 196 -8.72 17.85 20.75
N TRP A 197 -8.40 17.20 19.61
CA TRP A 197 -7.08 17.31 18.97
C TRP A 197 -6.72 18.76 18.61
N ASN A 198 -7.71 19.60 18.28
CA ASN A 198 -7.48 21.00 17.94
C ASN A 198 -6.92 21.82 19.13
N ALA A 199 -7.20 21.40 20.37
CA ALA A 199 -6.65 22.05 21.56
C ALA A 199 -5.15 21.74 21.77
N PHE A 200 -4.62 20.72 21.11
CA PHE A 200 -3.21 20.36 21.17
C PHE A 200 -2.35 21.11 20.14
N GLY A 201 -2.93 21.98 19.30
CA GLY A 201 -2.19 22.88 18.40
C GLY A 201 -2.71 22.88 16.97
N MET A 202 -2.25 23.88 16.20
CA MET A 202 -2.63 24.05 14.79
C MET A 202 -1.85 23.13 13.84
N ASP A 203 -0.59 22.84 14.17
CA ASP A 203 0.22 21.85 13.45
C ASP A 203 -0.36 20.45 13.65
N LYS A 204 -0.85 19.83 12.56
CA LYS A 204 -1.67 18.62 12.61
C LYS A 204 -0.90 17.38 13.04
N GLU A 205 0.39 17.30 12.72
CA GLU A 205 1.26 16.21 13.14
C GLU A 205 1.58 16.34 14.63
N GLY A 206 2.11 17.48 15.06
CA GLY A 206 2.44 17.71 16.46
C GLY A 206 1.23 17.62 17.39
N ALA A 207 0.05 18.09 16.95
CA ALA A 207 -1.19 17.94 17.71
C ALA A 207 -1.57 16.45 17.88
N ASP A 208 -1.32 15.61 16.86
CA ASP A 208 -1.60 14.18 16.94
C ASP A 208 -0.74 13.48 17.98
N TYR A 209 0.58 13.71 17.93
CA TYR A 209 1.51 13.13 18.89
C TYR A 209 1.20 13.55 20.33
N ARG A 210 0.92 14.85 20.54
CA ARG A 210 0.58 15.36 21.89
C ARG A 210 -0.75 14.79 22.39
N ALA A 211 -1.78 14.71 21.54
CA ALA A 211 -3.06 14.14 21.93
C ALA A 211 -2.97 12.64 22.20
N CYS A 212 -2.29 11.87 21.34
CA CYS A 212 -2.09 10.44 21.52
C CYS A 212 -1.29 10.14 22.80
N ALA A 213 -0.22 10.90 23.07
CA ALA A 213 0.54 10.77 24.32
C ALA A 213 -0.29 11.12 25.56
N ASN A 214 -1.13 12.17 25.48
CA ASN A 214 -1.97 12.60 26.60
C ASN A 214 -3.08 11.60 26.93
N TYR A 215 -3.78 11.08 25.92
CA TYR A 215 -4.91 10.18 26.14
C TYR A 215 -4.51 8.71 26.30
N GLY A 216 -3.38 8.31 25.72
CA GLY A 216 -2.86 6.94 25.81
C GLY A 216 -3.77 5.89 25.17
N ALA A 217 -3.36 4.63 25.30
CA ALA A 217 -4.09 3.48 24.75
C ALA A 217 -5.48 3.33 25.38
N LEU A 218 -6.49 3.00 24.56
CA LEU A 218 -7.90 2.98 24.96
C LEU A 218 -8.25 2.01 26.10
N TYR A 219 -7.64 0.83 26.13
CA TYR A 219 -8.02 -0.24 27.08
C TYR A 219 -7.02 -0.40 28.22
N LYS A 220 -5.73 -0.55 27.89
CA LYS A 220 -4.63 -0.69 28.85
C LYS A 220 -3.37 -0.08 28.27
N PRO A 221 -2.51 0.56 29.10
CA PRO A 221 -1.20 1.02 28.66
C PRO A 221 -0.37 -0.14 28.11
N TYR A 222 0.32 0.10 27.00
CA TYR A 222 1.36 -0.80 26.51
C TYR A 222 2.52 -0.77 27.52
N LYS A 223 2.79 -1.89 28.20
CA LYS A 223 3.88 -2.03 29.17
C LYS A 223 5.19 -2.38 28.48
#